data_AF-A0A9E0CV59-F1
#
_entry.id   AF-A0A9E0CV59-F1
#
_cell.length_a   1.000
_cell.length_b   1.000
_cell.length_c   1.000
_cell.angle_alpha   90.00
_cell.angle_beta   90.00
_cell.angle_gamma   90.00
#
_symmetry.space_group_name_H-M   'P 1'
#
loop_
_entity.id
_entity.type
_entity.pdbx_description
1 polymer ?
#
loop_
_entity_poly.entity_id
_entity_poly.type
_entity_poly.pdbx_seq_one_letter_code
_entity_poly.pdbx_strand_id
1 'polypeptide(L)'
;MHRSLAALLGLLLVCAACADDGGGASPASGGSSVAVAAEPEGTQTFTDLERTHVDTPVDYPQTPPVGGPHNPVWQTCGFYDVEFPKERGVHSMEHGAVWITHAADLPAADVAILQQFAETGKEVLVSPFSGLPAPVVASAWGKQLQLDSVTDPRLAQFVGYFDDGPQTPEIDTPCAQGTDATD
;
A
#
# COMPACT_ATOMS: atom_id res chain seq x y z
N MET A 1 44.31 -6.65 56.15
CA MET A 1 43.88 -7.42 57.34
C MET A 1 43.14 -6.48 58.28
N HIS A 2 41.85 -6.79 58.51
CA HIS A 2 40.99 -6.42 59.65
C HIS A 2 40.79 -4.95 60.03
N ARG A 3 39.60 -4.42 59.71
CA ARG A 3 38.83 -3.60 60.66
C ARG A 3 37.38 -4.09 60.74
N SER A 4 37.17 -4.92 61.75
CA SER A 4 35.96 -5.29 62.52
C SER A 4 34.89 -4.17 62.57
N LEU A 5 33.62 -4.42 62.24
CA LEU A 5 32.48 -4.98 63.03
C LEU A 5 31.64 -3.94 63.81
N ALA A 6 30.34 -4.25 63.84
CA ALA A 6 29.25 -3.75 64.71
C ALA A 6 28.64 -2.39 64.33
N ALA A 7 27.34 -2.12 64.47
CA ALA A 7 26.25 -2.73 65.25
C ALA A 7 24.91 -2.47 64.50
N LEU A 8 23.98 -3.42 64.39
CA LEU A 8 22.96 -3.81 65.39
C LEU A 8 22.10 -2.64 65.91
N LEU A 9 20.87 -2.56 65.39
CA LEU A 9 19.60 -2.25 66.09
C LEU A 9 18.50 -2.36 65.02
N GLY A 10 17.40 -3.11 65.13
CA GLY A 10 16.72 -3.57 66.32
C GLY A 10 15.40 -2.84 66.48
N LEU A 11 14.32 -3.52 66.06
CA LEU A 11 13.04 -3.63 66.80
C LEU A 11 11.87 -2.68 66.46
N LEU A 12 10.69 -3.31 66.53
CA LEU A 12 9.29 -2.83 66.68
C LEU A 12 8.56 -2.32 65.42
N LEU A 13 7.23 -2.43 65.31
CA LEU A 13 6.17 -3.32 65.83
C LEU A 13 4.85 -2.74 65.26
N VAL A 14 3.97 -3.62 64.78
CA VAL A 14 2.50 -3.53 64.74
C VAL A 14 1.79 -2.55 63.78
N CYS A 15 0.76 -3.15 63.19
CA CYS A 15 -0.21 -2.72 62.19
C CYS A 15 -1.07 -1.51 62.58
N ALA A 16 -1.50 -0.76 61.57
CA ALA A 16 -2.80 -0.09 61.55
C ALA A 16 -3.32 -0.07 60.10
N ALA A 17 -4.48 -0.67 59.90
CA ALA A 17 -5.25 -0.55 58.67
C ALA A 17 -6.02 0.79 58.69
N CYS A 18 -6.04 1.48 57.56
CA CYS A 18 -7.07 2.45 57.21
C CYS A 18 -7.44 2.25 55.74
N ALA A 19 -8.74 2.40 55.46
CA ALA A 19 -9.33 2.25 54.14
C ALA A 19 -9.45 3.62 53.43
N ASP A 20 -9.50 3.51 52.10
CA ASP A 20 -10.20 4.32 51.09
C ASP A 20 -9.58 5.55 50.38
N ASP A 21 -9.83 5.50 49.06
CA ASP A 21 -9.91 6.48 47.97
C ASP A 21 -8.74 7.43 47.63
N GLY A 22 -8.23 7.30 46.39
CA GLY A 22 -7.51 8.39 45.73
C GLY A 22 -6.62 8.03 44.54
N GLY A 23 -7.22 8.01 43.34
CA GLY A 23 -6.61 8.32 42.02
C GLY A 23 -5.10 8.14 41.81
N GLY A 24 -4.69 6.95 41.38
CA GLY A 24 -3.38 6.72 40.75
C GLY A 24 -3.48 6.75 39.23
N ALA A 25 -3.10 7.87 38.61
CA ALA A 25 -2.90 7.96 37.17
C ALA A 25 -1.80 6.98 36.74
N SER A 26 -2.17 5.98 35.93
CA SER A 26 -1.21 5.18 35.19
C SER A 26 -0.70 5.98 33.99
N PRO A 27 0.60 5.97 33.66
CA PRO A 27 1.06 6.57 32.42
C PRO A 27 0.57 5.69 31.27
N ALA A 28 -0.29 6.24 30.40
CA ALA A 28 -0.57 5.63 29.12
C ALA A 28 0.70 5.73 28.27
N SER A 29 1.40 4.61 28.12
CA SER A 29 2.45 4.41 27.14
C SER A 29 1.85 4.67 25.76
N GLY A 30 2.18 5.82 25.17
CA GLY A 30 1.88 6.14 23.77
C GLY A 30 2.69 5.25 22.85
N GLY A 31 2.23 4.02 22.64
CA GLY A 31 2.61 3.24 21.48
C GLY A 31 1.87 3.80 20.28
N SER A 32 2.57 4.50 19.38
CA SER A 32 2.10 4.62 18.00
C SER A 32 2.10 3.21 17.41
N SER A 33 1.00 2.49 17.60
CA SER A 33 0.64 1.45 16.66
C SER A 33 0.37 2.16 15.35
N VAL A 34 1.31 2.06 14.40
CA VAL A 34 0.98 2.33 13.00
C VAL A 34 -0.17 1.39 12.70
N ALA A 35 -1.39 1.92 12.68
CA ALA A 35 -2.54 1.15 12.24
C ALA A 35 -2.18 0.66 10.84
N VAL A 36 -2.15 -0.65 10.63
CA VAL A 36 -2.21 -1.20 9.28
C VAL A 36 -3.39 -0.50 8.61
N ALA A 37 -3.12 0.17 7.48
CA ALA A 37 -4.16 0.87 6.75
C ALA A 37 -5.31 -0.12 6.52
N ALA A 38 -6.55 0.33 6.69
CA ALA A 38 -7.69 -0.50 6.28
C ALA A 38 -7.85 -0.38 4.76
N GLU A 39 -8.44 -1.38 4.11
CA GLU A 39 -8.87 -1.27 2.71
C GLU A 39 -9.79 -0.05 2.54
N PRO A 40 -9.56 0.83 1.54
CA PRO A 40 -10.36 2.03 1.36
C PRO A 40 -11.81 1.73 0.94
N GLU A 41 -12.72 2.58 1.41
CA GLU A 41 -14.14 2.48 1.07
C GLU A 41 -14.37 2.66 -0.44
N GLY A 42 -15.21 1.80 -1.00
CA GLY A 42 -15.53 1.79 -2.43
C GLY A 42 -14.58 0.92 -3.27
N THR A 43 -13.59 0.28 -2.66
CA THR A 43 -12.75 -0.71 -3.35
C THR A 43 -13.61 -1.86 -3.87
N GLN A 44 -13.56 -2.07 -5.17
CA GLN A 44 -14.16 -3.21 -5.85
C GLN A 44 -13.21 -4.40 -5.79
N THR A 45 -13.78 -5.60 -5.61
CA THR A 45 -13.02 -6.86 -5.60
C THR A 45 -13.46 -7.73 -6.77
N PHE A 46 -12.47 -8.30 -7.46
CA PHE A 46 -12.64 -9.21 -8.59
C PHE A 46 -11.92 -10.52 -8.28
N THR A 47 -12.58 -11.64 -8.57
CA THR A 47 -12.08 -13.00 -8.29
C THR A 47 -11.89 -13.78 -9.58
N ASP A 48 -11.36 -15.00 -9.47
CA ASP A 48 -11.24 -15.95 -10.58
C ASP A 48 -10.40 -15.42 -11.75
N LEU A 49 -9.36 -14.63 -11.41
CA LEU A 49 -8.43 -14.05 -12.35
C LEU A 49 -7.35 -15.08 -12.73
N GLU A 50 -7.23 -15.35 -14.02
CA GLU A 50 -6.16 -16.21 -14.54
C GLU A 50 -4.78 -15.57 -14.36
N ARG A 51 -3.75 -16.40 -14.32
CA ARG A 51 -2.34 -16.02 -14.16
C ARG A 51 -1.48 -16.55 -15.32
N THR A 52 -2.10 -16.69 -16.48
CA THR A 52 -1.46 -17.28 -17.66
C THR A 52 -0.64 -16.23 -18.39
N HIS A 53 0.62 -16.54 -18.66
CA HIS A 53 1.45 -15.70 -19.52
C HIS A 53 1.09 -15.89 -21.00
N VAL A 54 0.94 -14.79 -21.73
CA VAL A 54 0.61 -14.74 -23.17
C VAL A 54 1.44 -13.69 -23.89
N ASP A 55 1.84 -13.96 -25.14
CA ASP A 55 2.59 -13.01 -25.98
C ASP A 55 1.70 -12.16 -26.89
N THR A 56 0.38 -12.26 -26.72
CA THR A 56 -0.63 -11.61 -27.57
C THR A 56 -1.48 -10.62 -26.79
N PRO A 57 -2.06 -9.58 -27.43
CA PRO A 57 -3.02 -8.69 -26.79
C PRO A 57 -4.19 -9.44 -26.15
N VAL A 58 -4.69 -8.92 -25.03
CA VAL A 58 -5.79 -9.51 -24.25
C VAL A 58 -6.95 -8.52 -24.14
N ASP A 59 -8.16 -8.99 -24.34
CA ASP A 59 -9.37 -8.21 -24.06
C ASP A 59 -9.83 -8.48 -22.62
N TYR A 60 -9.73 -7.45 -21.77
CA TYR A 60 -10.10 -7.53 -20.37
C TYR A 60 -11.52 -6.98 -20.14
N PRO A 61 -12.28 -7.52 -19.17
CA PRO A 61 -13.60 -7.01 -18.85
C PRO A 61 -13.57 -5.67 -18.08
N GLN A 62 -12.48 -5.37 -17.37
CA GLN A 62 -12.31 -4.12 -16.63
C GLN A 62 -11.42 -3.13 -17.40
N THR A 63 -11.63 -1.84 -17.14
CA THR A 63 -10.83 -0.75 -17.70
C THR A 63 -10.45 0.21 -16.57
N PRO A 64 -9.15 0.28 -16.17
CA PRO A 64 -8.06 -0.60 -16.58
C PRO A 64 -8.28 -2.07 -16.13
N PRO A 65 -7.51 -3.02 -16.69
CA PRO A 65 -7.50 -4.40 -16.21
C PRO A 65 -7.10 -4.49 -14.72
N VAL A 66 -7.55 -5.54 -14.05
CA VAL A 66 -7.27 -5.80 -12.61
C VAL A 66 -6.53 -7.14 -12.39
N GLY A 67 -6.11 -7.80 -13.46
CA GLY A 67 -5.59 -9.17 -13.46
C GLY A 67 -6.04 -9.94 -14.69
N GLY A 68 -5.69 -11.22 -14.77
CA GLY A 68 -6.00 -12.09 -15.91
C GLY A 68 -4.76 -12.46 -16.73
N PRO A 69 -4.93 -13.11 -17.90
CA PRO A 69 -3.82 -13.47 -18.78
C PRO A 69 -3.01 -12.23 -19.15
N HIS A 70 -1.68 -12.28 -19.17
CA HIS A 70 -0.84 -11.09 -19.30
C HIS A 70 0.56 -11.40 -19.88
N ASN A 71 1.35 -10.37 -20.17
CA ASN A 71 2.63 -10.52 -20.87
C ASN A 71 3.68 -11.14 -19.94
N PRO A 72 4.56 -12.06 -20.38
CA PRO A 72 5.64 -12.58 -19.53
C PRO A 72 6.69 -11.52 -19.13
N VAL A 73 6.68 -10.34 -19.74
CA VAL A 73 7.50 -9.19 -19.37
C VAL A 73 6.62 -8.16 -18.67
N TRP A 74 6.98 -7.79 -17.44
CA TRP A 74 6.31 -6.73 -16.68
C TRP A 74 6.85 -5.35 -17.03
N GLN A 75 6.04 -4.33 -16.78
CA GLN A 75 6.48 -2.94 -16.85
C GLN A 75 7.23 -2.60 -15.56
N THR A 76 8.40 -1.98 -15.66
CA THR A 76 9.10 -1.49 -14.47
C THR A 76 8.23 -0.44 -13.77
N CYS A 77 8.04 -0.57 -12.45
CA CYS A 77 7.32 0.45 -11.68
C CYS A 77 8.02 1.81 -11.70
N GLY A 78 7.20 2.87 -11.76
CA GLY A 78 7.63 4.24 -11.99
C GLY A 78 6.55 5.06 -12.67
N PHE A 79 6.89 6.27 -13.08
CA PHE A 79 6.00 7.18 -13.81
C PHE A 79 6.28 7.12 -15.31
N TYR A 80 5.21 7.03 -16.10
CA TYR A 80 5.21 7.07 -17.56
C TYR A 80 4.26 8.15 -18.06
N ASP A 81 4.71 8.97 -19.01
CA ASP A 81 3.92 10.05 -19.61
C ASP A 81 3.07 9.60 -20.81
N VAL A 82 3.19 8.33 -21.19
CA VAL A 82 2.45 7.69 -22.30
C VAL A 82 1.87 6.34 -21.87
N GLU A 83 0.87 5.88 -22.61
CA GLU A 83 0.34 4.52 -22.47
C GLU A 83 1.38 3.50 -22.93
N PHE A 84 1.35 2.31 -22.33
CA PHE A 84 2.14 1.13 -22.71
C PHE A 84 1.21 -0.09 -22.81
N PRO A 85 1.66 -1.23 -23.37
CA PRO A 85 0.84 -2.43 -23.46
C PRO A 85 0.29 -2.86 -22.08
N LYS A 86 -1.03 -2.82 -21.91
CA LYS A 86 -1.72 -3.03 -20.63
C LYS A 86 -1.40 -4.37 -19.96
N GLU A 87 -1.08 -5.38 -20.76
CA GLU A 87 -0.66 -6.70 -20.31
C GLU A 87 0.64 -6.63 -19.47
N ARG A 88 1.53 -5.67 -19.73
CA ARG A 88 2.74 -5.46 -18.91
C ARG A 88 2.39 -4.87 -17.54
N GLY A 89 1.43 -3.95 -17.49
CA GLY A 89 0.94 -3.37 -16.24
C GLY A 89 0.19 -4.41 -15.37
N VAL A 90 -0.52 -5.35 -16.02
CA VAL A 90 -1.14 -6.49 -15.32
C VAL A 90 -0.09 -7.37 -14.65
N HIS A 91 1.00 -7.68 -15.35
CA HIS A 91 2.11 -8.43 -14.75
C HIS A 91 2.74 -7.66 -13.57
N SER A 92 2.95 -6.34 -13.70
CA SER A 92 3.45 -5.54 -12.58
C SER A 92 2.56 -5.67 -11.33
N MET A 93 1.23 -5.72 -11.50
CA MET A 93 0.30 -5.97 -10.38
C MET A 93 0.38 -7.40 -9.82
N GLU A 94 0.76 -8.40 -10.63
CA GLU A 94 1.05 -9.76 -10.13
C GLU A 94 2.24 -9.75 -9.16
N HIS A 95 3.20 -8.88 -9.42
CA HIS A 95 4.37 -8.56 -8.59
C HIS A 95 4.08 -7.51 -7.49
N GLY A 96 2.81 -7.20 -7.23
CA GLY A 96 2.40 -6.38 -6.10
C GLY A 96 2.31 -4.90 -6.38
N ALA A 97 2.42 -4.51 -7.65
CA ALA A 97 2.26 -3.12 -8.01
C ALA A 97 0.85 -2.60 -7.71
N VAL A 98 0.79 -1.35 -7.26
CA VAL A 98 -0.39 -0.49 -7.43
C VAL A 98 -0.20 0.29 -8.73
N TRP A 99 -1.08 0.05 -9.69
CA TRP A 99 -1.13 0.81 -10.94
C TRP A 99 -2.15 1.94 -10.84
N ILE A 100 -1.66 3.16 -10.73
CA ILE A 100 -2.46 4.39 -10.78
C ILE A 100 -2.54 4.85 -12.23
N THR A 101 -3.71 4.69 -12.81
CA THR A 101 -4.00 5.19 -14.15
C THR A 101 -4.77 6.49 -14.10
N HIS A 102 -4.53 7.38 -15.06
CA HIS A 102 -5.21 8.67 -15.12
C HIS A 102 -5.64 9.09 -16.52
N ALA A 103 -6.63 9.98 -16.58
CA ALA A 103 -7.07 10.60 -17.82
C ALA A 103 -5.92 11.44 -18.42
N ALA A 104 -5.76 11.38 -19.74
CA ALA A 104 -4.66 12.05 -20.44
C ALA A 104 -4.73 13.59 -20.38
N ASP A 105 -5.90 14.15 -20.07
CA ASP A 105 -6.17 15.59 -19.98
C ASP A 105 -6.15 16.14 -18.54
N LEU A 106 -5.67 15.37 -17.56
CA LEU A 106 -5.47 15.88 -16.21
C LEU A 106 -4.56 17.13 -16.18
N PRO A 107 -4.86 18.11 -15.32
CA PRO A 107 -3.96 19.25 -15.11
C PRO A 107 -2.56 18.81 -14.71
N ALA A 108 -1.53 19.51 -15.19
CA ALA A 108 -0.14 19.19 -14.88
C ALA A 108 0.18 19.16 -13.37
N ALA A 109 -0.51 19.99 -12.58
CA ALA A 109 -0.38 19.98 -11.12
C ALA A 109 -0.90 18.67 -10.50
N ASP A 110 -1.95 18.08 -11.08
CA ASP A 110 -2.53 16.83 -10.61
C ASP A 110 -1.65 15.64 -11.04
N VAL A 111 -1.12 15.66 -12.27
CA VAL A 111 -0.13 14.68 -12.72
C VAL A 111 1.11 14.69 -11.83
N ALA A 112 1.57 15.87 -11.39
CA ALA A 112 2.70 15.98 -10.46
C ALA A 112 2.42 15.31 -9.10
N ILE A 113 1.18 15.34 -8.61
CA ILE A 113 0.79 14.60 -7.40
C ILE A 113 0.90 13.09 -7.63
N LEU A 114 0.42 12.60 -8.78
CA LEU A 114 0.51 11.19 -9.15
C LEU A 114 1.97 10.72 -9.30
N GLN A 115 2.82 11.56 -9.88
CA GLN A 115 4.25 11.29 -9.98
C GLN A 115 4.90 11.06 -8.60
N GLN A 116 4.50 11.82 -7.57
CA GLN A 116 5.03 11.61 -6.21
C GLN A 116 4.69 10.22 -5.66
N PHE A 117 3.56 9.62 -6.04
CA PHE A 117 3.24 8.24 -5.63
C PHE A 117 4.22 7.24 -6.24
N ALA A 118 4.57 7.37 -7.52
CA ALA A 118 5.60 6.54 -8.17
C ALA A 118 7.00 6.74 -7.56
N GLU A 119 7.35 7.96 -7.14
CA GLU A 119 8.66 8.26 -6.56
C GLU A 119 8.82 7.76 -5.12
N THR A 120 7.72 7.66 -4.37
CA THR A 120 7.75 7.37 -2.92
C THR A 120 7.19 6.00 -2.55
N GLY A 121 6.37 5.40 -3.41
CA GLY A 121 5.87 4.05 -3.27
C GLY A 121 6.96 3.00 -3.49
N LYS A 122 6.71 1.79 -2.97
CA LYS A 122 7.62 0.65 -3.13
C LYS A 122 7.45 0.02 -4.51
N GLU A 123 6.22 -0.35 -4.84
CA GLU A 123 5.80 -0.99 -6.08
C GLU A 123 4.64 -0.15 -6.68
N VAL A 124 4.93 1.08 -7.11
CA VAL A 124 3.90 1.97 -7.70
C VAL A 124 4.20 2.27 -9.15
N LEU A 125 3.21 1.99 -10.00
CA LEU A 125 3.22 2.26 -11.43
C LEU A 125 2.21 3.35 -11.75
N VAL A 126 2.59 4.35 -12.54
CA VAL A 126 1.73 5.47 -12.91
C VAL A 126 1.80 5.69 -14.41
N SER A 127 0.64 5.79 -15.07
CA SER A 127 0.56 6.13 -16.50
C SER A 127 -0.78 6.73 -16.88
N PRO A 128 -0.88 7.45 -18.02
CA PRO A 128 -2.18 7.65 -18.64
C PRO A 128 -2.79 6.29 -19.05
N PHE A 129 -4.12 6.26 -19.21
CA PHE A 129 -4.84 5.10 -19.74
C PHE A 129 -6.11 5.57 -20.47
N SER A 130 -6.37 5.05 -21.66
CA SER A 130 -7.51 5.46 -22.48
C SER A 130 -8.82 4.77 -22.07
N GLY A 131 -9.93 5.51 -22.09
CA GLY A 131 -11.25 4.96 -21.82
C GLY A 131 -11.58 4.74 -20.34
N LEU A 132 -10.86 5.40 -19.43
CA LEU A 132 -11.12 5.28 -18.00
C LEU A 132 -12.56 5.65 -17.60
N PRO A 133 -13.15 4.95 -16.61
CA PRO A 133 -14.48 5.27 -16.08
C PRO A 133 -14.49 6.46 -15.11
N ALA A 134 -13.30 6.92 -14.66
CA ALA A 134 -13.13 8.04 -13.74
C ALA A 134 -11.80 8.79 -14.06
N PRO A 135 -11.61 10.03 -13.58
CA PRO A 135 -10.37 10.79 -13.79
C PRO A 135 -9.10 10.05 -13.36
N VAL A 136 -9.19 9.28 -12.26
CA VAL A 136 -8.11 8.44 -11.75
C VAL A 136 -8.67 7.08 -11.36
N VAL A 137 -7.98 6.01 -11.71
CA VAL A 137 -8.30 4.65 -11.27
C VAL A 137 -7.05 4.00 -10.71
N ALA A 138 -7.08 3.63 -9.44
CA ALA A 138 -6.04 2.85 -8.79
C ALA A 138 -6.41 1.36 -8.85
N SER A 139 -5.52 0.54 -9.38
CA SER A 139 -5.71 -0.90 -9.47
C SER A 139 -4.55 -1.63 -8.78
N ALA A 140 -4.87 -2.75 -8.14
CA ALA A 140 -3.93 -3.78 -7.74
C ALA A 140 -4.54 -5.14 -8.12
N TRP A 141 -3.82 -6.25 -7.97
CA TRP A 141 -4.35 -7.55 -8.38
C TRP A 141 -5.71 -7.85 -7.71
N GLY A 142 -6.76 -7.98 -8.53
CA GLY A 142 -8.14 -8.21 -8.10
C GLY A 142 -8.82 -7.06 -7.38
N LYS A 143 -8.22 -5.87 -7.36
CA LYS A 143 -8.67 -4.70 -6.57
C LYS A 143 -8.70 -3.45 -7.43
N GLN A 144 -9.78 -2.67 -7.33
CA GLN A 144 -9.87 -1.41 -8.07
C GLN A 144 -10.63 -0.35 -7.29
N LEU A 145 -10.15 0.88 -7.37
CA LEU A 145 -10.79 2.05 -6.81
C LEU A 145 -10.83 3.17 -7.85
N GLN A 146 -12.04 3.67 -8.11
CA GLN A 146 -12.29 4.80 -9.00
C GLN A 146 -12.39 6.09 -8.18
N LEU A 147 -11.72 7.15 -8.64
CA LEU A 147 -11.51 8.38 -7.89
C LEU A 147 -11.80 9.60 -8.78
N ASP A 148 -12.55 10.56 -8.24
CA ASP A 148 -12.88 11.81 -8.94
C ASP A 148 -11.75 12.85 -8.88
N SER A 149 -10.75 12.65 -8.01
CA SER A 149 -9.64 13.58 -7.80
C SER A 149 -8.38 12.88 -7.30
N VAL A 150 -7.20 13.38 -7.71
CA VAL A 150 -5.88 12.96 -7.21
C VAL A 150 -5.67 13.28 -5.72
N THR A 151 -6.47 14.19 -5.15
CA THR A 151 -6.41 14.57 -3.72
C THR A 151 -7.41 13.83 -2.86
N ASP A 152 -8.17 12.87 -3.42
CA ASP A 152 -9.05 12.02 -2.62
C ASP A 152 -8.17 11.18 -1.65
N PRO A 153 -8.39 11.27 -0.32
CA PRO A 153 -7.56 10.58 0.65
C PRO A 153 -7.55 9.06 0.48
N ARG A 154 -8.57 8.50 -0.19
CA ARG A 154 -8.63 7.06 -0.46
C ARG A 154 -7.56 6.59 -1.44
N LEU A 155 -7.02 7.47 -2.29
CA LEU A 155 -5.89 7.12 -3.17
C LEU A 155 -4.65 6.75 -2.34
N ALA A 156 -4.28 7.62 -1.39
CA ALA A 156 -3.15 7.36 -0.50
C ALA A 156 -3.40 6.14 0.40
N GLN A 157 -4.64 5.93 0.83
CA GLN A 157 -5.05 4.73 1.56
C GLN A 157 -4.93 3.46 0.71
N PHE A 158 -5.31 3.51 -0.57
CA PHE A 158 -5.22 2.39 -1.51
C PHE A 158 -3.76 2.00 -1.71
N VAL A 159 -2.89 2.97 -2.01
CA VAL A 159 -1.45 2.73 -2.15
C VAL A 159 -0.89 2.15 -0.85
N GLY A 160 -1.14 2.78 0.30
CA GLY A 160 -0.62 2.29 1.58
C GLY A 160 -1.13 0.92 2.03
N TYR A 161 -2.23 0.41 1.46
CA TYR A 161 -2.77 -0.91 1.78
C TYR A 161 -2.36 -1.99 0.78
N PHE A 162 -2.26 -1.64 -0.50
CA PHE A 162 -2.10 -2.61 -1.59
C PHE A 162 -0.71 -2.58 -2.25
N ASP A 163 0.11 -1.55 -2.03
CA ASP A 163 1.51 -1.53 -2.44
C ASP A 163 2.28 -2.66 -1.74
N ASP A 164 2.66 -3.69 -2.51
CA ASP A 164 3.17 -4.97 -1.99
C ASP A 164 2.27 -5.57 -0.89
N GLY A 165 0.96 -5.45 -1.13
CA GLY A 165 -0.07 -5.78 -0.15
C GLY A 165 -0.47 -7.27 -0.10
N PRO A 166 -1.46 -7.61 0.75
CA PRO A 166 -1.87 -9.00 1.00
C PRO A 166 -2.56 -9.70 -0.18
N GLN A 167 -2.99 -8.95 -1.20
CA GLN A 167 -3.61 -9.44 -2.43
C GLN A 167 -2.60 -9.92 -3.47
N THR A 168 -1.33 -9.57 -3.30
CA THR A 168 -0.27 -9.80 -4.28
C THR A 168 -0.05 -11.29 -4.53
N PRO A 169 -0.21 -11.78 -5.77
CA PRO A 169 0.03 -13.18 -6.09
C PRO A 169 1.50 -13.61 -5.92
N GLU A 170 2.46 -12.70 -6.12
CA GLU A 170 3.91 -12.96 -6.06
C GLU A 170 4.67 -11.93 -5.19
N ILE A 171 4.32 -11.87 -3.91
CA ILE A 171 4.73 -10.83 -2.92
C ILE A 171 6.25 -10.70 -2.66
N ASP A 172 7.08 -11.55 -3.27
CA ASP A 172 8.54 -11.53 -3.11
C ASP A 172 9.29 -11.21 -4.41
N THR A 173 8.55 -10.90 -5.49
CA THR A 173 9.10 -10.52 -6.79
C THR A 173 8.74 -9.07 -7.06
N PRO A 174 9.69 -8.11 -6.99
CA PRO A 174 9.37 -6.70 -7.19
C PRO A 174 9.04 -6.41 -8.67
N CYS A 175 8.24 -5.38 -8.94
CA CYS A 175 8.01 -4.87 -10.30
C CYS A 175 9.18 -4.03 -10.80
N ALA A 176 10.36 -4.12 -10.19
CA ALA A 176 11.61 -3.57 -10.71
C ALA A 176 12.23 -4.50 -11.76
N GLN A 177 13.16 -4.00 -12.59
CA GLN A 177 13.93 -4.79 -13.57
C GLN A 177 13.08 -5.43 -14.69
N GLY A 178 11.89 -4.88 -14.93
CA GLY A 178 11.07 -5.22 -16.10
C GLY A 178 11.57 -4.50 -17.34
N THR A 179 10.65 -4.15 -18.23
CA THR A 179 10.94 -3.23 -19.33
C THR A 179 10.47 -1.82 -19.00
N ASP A 180 11.21 -0.83 -19.50
CA ASP A 180 10.79 0.59 -19.50
C ASP A 180 10.26 1.00 -20.88
N ALA A 181 10.28 0.09 -21.87
CA ALA A 181 9.76 0.34 -23.20
C ALA A 181 8.25 0.49 -23.17
N THR A 182 7.73 1.46 -23.91
CA THR A 182 6.29 1.79 -23.96
C THR A 182 5.62 1.37 -25.28
N ASP A 183 6.38 0.75 -26.19
CA ASP A 183 5.91 0.19 -27.47
C ASP A 183 5.64 -1.34 -27.43
#